data_AF-A0A7W0A362-F1
#
_entry.id   AF-A0A7W0A362-F1
#
_cell.length_a   1.000
_cell.length_b   1.000
_cell.length_c   1.000
_cell.angle_alpha   90.00
_cell.angle_beta   90.00
_cell.angle_gamma   90.00
#
_symmetry.space_group_name_H-M   'P 1'
#
loop_
_entity.id
_entity.type
_entity.pdbx_description
1 polymer ?
#
loop_
_entity_poly.entity_id
_entity_poly.type
_entity_poly.pdbx_seq_one_letter_code
_entity_poly.pdbx_strand_id
1 'polypeptide(L)'
;MTLENNSTSGYDATNPDGTRYQIKARRLVTPKTSRQLSPLRRLDQDPFDYLIVVLFGPGFEVHECWQIPIEVVRAHAVYREHVNGHILHARGAVLADDRSTRIRSLESANQDVD
;
A
#
# COMPACT_ATOMS: atom_id res chain seq x y z
N MET A 1 15.24 2.63 -6.79
CA MET A 1 13.84 3.10 -6.84
C MET A 1 13.88 4.59 -7.18
N THR A 2 13.06 5.01 -8.15
CA THR A 2 12.95 6.39 -8.63
C THR A 2 11.51 6.85 -8.43
N LEU A 3 11.32 8.06 -7.91
CA LEU A 3 10.00 8.67 -7.78
C LEU A 3 9.53 9.17 -9.15
N GLU A 4 8.27 8.94 -9.48
CA GLU A 4 7.68 9.44 -10.72
C GLU A 4 7.16 10.87 -10.58
N ASN A 5 7.09 11.57 -11.71
CA ASN A 5 6.47 12.90 -11.75
C ASN A 5 4.97 12.81 -11.47
N ASN A 6 4.40 13.87 -10.87
CA ASN A 6 2.97 13.97 -10.49
C ASN A 6 1.96 13.77 -11.64
N SER A 7 2.41 13.65 -12.88
CA SER A 7 1.59 13.47 -14.09
C SER A 7 1.57 12.04 -14.64
N THR A 8 2.34 11.10 -14.07
CA THR A 8 2.31 9.69 -14.48
C THR A 8 1.09 9.00 -13.88
N SER A 9 0.20 8.48 -14.74
CA SER A 9 -1.03 7.87 -14.26
C SER A 9 -0.81 6.42 -13.80
N GLY A 10 -1.09 6.13 -12.53
CA GLY A 10 -1.34 4.76 -12.06
C GLY A 10 -0.28 4.14 -11.15
N TYR A 11 0.89 4.75 -10.99
CA TYR A 11 1.94 4.33 -10.06
C TYR A 11 2.75 5.55 -9.60
N ASP A 12 3.39 5.47 -8.44
CA ASP A 12 4.12 6.58 -7.81
C ASP A 12 5.65 6.42 -7.93
N ALA A 13 6.14 5.19 -8.14
CA ALA A 13 7.57 4.92 -8.21
C ALA A 13 7.88 3.71 -9.10
N THR A 14 9.11 3.67 -9.60
CA THR A 14 9.65 2.57 -10.40
C THR A 14 10.98 2.08 -9.85
N ASN A 15 11.27 0.79 -9.99
CA ASN A 15 12.61 0.25 -9.79
C ASN A 15 13.41 0.24 -11.11
N PRO A 16 14.74 0.14 -11.05
CA PRO A 16 15.59 0.06 -12.26
C PRO A 16 15.25 -1.12 -13.18
N ASP A 17 14.65 -2.18 -12.64
CA ASP A 17 14.16 -3.34 -13.40
C ASP A 17 12.81 -3.10 -14.10
N GLY A 18 12.23 -1.92 -13.95
CA GLY A 18 10.93 -1.55 -14.53
C GLY A 18 9.73 -1.89 -13.64
N THR A 19 9.92 -2.48 -12.45
CA THR A 19 8.82 -2.76 -11.52
C THR A 19 8.17 -1.46 -11.06
N ARG A 20 6.85 -1.36 -11.19
CA ARG A 20 6.04 -0.19 -10.86
C ARG A 20 5.33 -0.37 -9.52
N TYR A 21 5.37 0.67 -8.71
CA TYR A 21 4.79 0.69 -7.37
C TYR A 21 3.77 1.81 -7.25
N GLN A 22 2.54 1.49 -6.86
CA GLN A 22 1.60 2.46 -6.32
C GLN A 22 1.73 2.48 -4.79
N ILE A 23 1.80 3.65 -4.19
CA ILE A 23 1.92 3.85 -2.74
C ILE A 23 0.63 4.49 -2.23
N LYS A 24 0.05 3.94 -1.18
CA LYS A 24 -1.12 4.51 -0.49
C LYS A 24 -0.87 4.53 1.01
N ALA A 25 -1.26 5.62 1.66
CA ALA A 25 -1.08 5.78 3.09
C ALA A 25 -2.39 6.05 3.80
N ARG A 26 -2.47 5.60 5.06
CA ARG A 26 -3.58 5.91 5.98
C ARG A 26 -3.05 6.12 7.39
N ARG A 27 -3.54 7.16 8.07
CA ARG A 27 -3.30 7.39 9.50
C ARG A 27 -4.39 6.71 10.34
N LEU A 28 -4.00 5.89 11.29
CA LEU A 28 -4.86 5.14 12.20
C LEU A 28 -4.90 5.84 13.56
N VAL A 29 -5.70 6.90 13.66
CA VAL A 29 -5.81 7.72 14.88
C VAL A 29 -6.38 6.93 16.06
N THR A 30 -7.27 5.97 15.76
CA THR A 30 -7.88 5.08 16.74
C THR A 30 -8.00 3.66 16.18
N PRO A 31 -8.18 2.62 17.02
CA PRO A 31 -8.39 1.25 16.55
C PRO A 31 -9.60 1.08 15.61
N LYS A 32 -10.60 1.98 15.69
CA LYS A 32 -11.79 1.98 14.83
C LYS A 32 -11.60 2.75 13.53
N THR A 33 -10.45 3.39 13.32
CA THR A 33 -10.19 4.18 12.12
C THR A 33 -10.24 3.28 10.90
N SER A 34 -11.03 3.69 9.90
CA SER A 34 -11.15 2.92 8.66
C SER A 34 -9.79 2.79 7.98
N ARG A 35 -9.44 1.54 7.65
CA ARG A 35 -8.28 1.18 6.82
C ARG A 35 -8.59 1.22 5.32
N GLN A 36 -9.67 1.89 4.92
CA GLN A 36 -10.02 2.10 3.50
C GLN A 36 -8.99 2.99 2.81
N LEU A 37 -8.45 2.56 1.68
CA LEU A 37 -7.54 3.35 0.86
C LEU A 37 -8.32 4.32 -0.05
N SER A 38 -7.64 5.32 -0.59
CA SER A 38 -8.20 6.12 -1.68
C SER A 38 -8.39 5.23 -2.93
N PRO A 39 -9.32 5.58 -3.85
CA PRO A 39 -9.66 4.72 -4.97
C PRO A 39 -8.46 4.36 -5.85
N LEU A 40 -8.36 3.08 -6.22
CA LEU A 40 -7.42 2.55 -7.21
C LEU A 40 -8.11 2.55 -8.58
N ARG A 41 -7.56 3.31 -9.52
CA ARG A 41 -8.17 3.50 -10.85
C ARG A 41 -7.45 2.69 -11.90
N ARG A 42 -8.19 2.32 -12.96
CA ARG A 42 -7.67 1.56 -14.11
C ARG A 42 -7.02 0.25 -13.72
N LEU A 43 -7.54 -0.41 -12.68
CA LEU A 43 -6.95 -1.65 -12.13
C LEU A 43 -7.02 -2.81 -13.14
N ASP A 44 -7.92 -2.70 -14.11
CA ASP A 44 -8.08 -3.55 -15.30
C ASP A 44 -6.95 -3.38 -16.35
N GLN A 45 -6.16 -2.31 -16.25
CA GLN A 45 -5.06 -1.98 -17.17
C GLN A 45 -3.69 -2.27 -16.57
N ASP A 46 -3.65 -2.95 -15.43
CA ASP A 46 -2.44 -3.30 -14.68
C ASP A 46 -1.47 -2.11 -14.51
N PRO A 47 -1.92 -1.05 -13.82
CA PRO A 47 -1.22 0.22 -13.79
C PRO A 47 0.05 0.18 -12.93
N PHE A 48 0.18 -0.82 -12.06
CA PHE A 48 1.33 -1.07 -11.20
C PHE A 48 1.51 -2.57 -11.00
N ASP A 49 2.67 -2.98 -10.50
CA ASP A 49 2.96 -4.38 -10.22
C ASP A 49 2.75 -4.68 -8.72
N TYR A 50 3.10 -3.72 -7.86
CA TYR A 50 2.87 -3.79 -6.42
C TYR A 50 2.17 -2.55 -5.84
N LEU A 51 1.28 -2.78 -4.88
CA LEU A 51 0.74 -1.75 -4.00
C LEU A 51 1.52 -1.76 -2.69
N ILE A 52 2.16 -0.63 -2.37
CA ILE A 52 2.73 -0.37 -1.05
C ILE A 52 1.67 0.32 -0.19
N VAL A 53 1.31 -0.28 0.94
CA VAL A 53 0.40 0.31 1.92
C VAL A 53 1.17 0.69 3.17
N VAL A 54 1.16 1.98 3.49
CA VAL A 54 1.75 2.51 4.72
C VAL A 54 0.64 2.88 5.70
N LEU A 55 0.58 2.19 6.83
CA LEU A 55 -0.34 2.49 7.92
C LEU A 55 0.43 3.22 9.01
N PHE A 56 0.15 4.50 9.15
CA PHE A 56 0.73 5.34 10.18
C PHE A 56 -0.07 5.25 11.48
N GLY A 57 0.60 5.25 12.62
CA GLY A 57 -0.07 5.45 13.89
C GLY A 57 -0.41 6.93 14.16
N PRO A 58 -0.98 7.26 15.33
CA PRO A 58 -1.44 8.61 15.65
C PRO A 58 -0.35 9.69 15.57
N GLY A 59 0.90 9.34 15.87
CA GLY A 59 2.07 10.23 15.84
C GLY A 59 2.82 10.26 14.50
N PHE A 60 2.24 9.70 13.43
CA PHE A 60 2.88 9.54 12.11
C PHE A 60 4.07 8.56 12.07
N GLU A 61 4.26 7.76 13.10
CA GLU A 61 5.13 6.60 13.08
C GLU A 61 4.60 5.53 12.11
N VAL A 62 5.49 4.83 11.41
CA VAL A 62 5.09 3.70 10.55
C VAL A 62 4.71 2.53 11.45
N HIS A 63 3.41 2.27 11.58
CA HIS A 63 2.88 1.16 12.39
C HIS A 63 2.93 -0.16 11.59
N GLU A 64 2.51 -0.13 10.34
CA GLU A 64 2.60 -1.26 9.42
C GLU A 64 2.98 -0.78 8.01
N CYS A 65 3.77 -1.58 7.32
CA CYS A 65 4.05 -1.39 5.91
C CYS A 65 3.88 -2.73 5.19
N TRP A 66 3.17 -2.73 4.06
CA TRP A 66 2.84 -3.93 3.31
C TRP A 66 3.14 -3.73 1.83
N GLN A 67 3.71 -4.76 1.20
CA GLN A 67 3.83 -4.91 -0.25
C GLN A 67 2.83 -5.97 -0.71
N ILE A 68 1.91 -5.58 -1.59
CA ILE A 68 0.79 -6.41 -2.04
C ILE A 68 0.84 -6.50 -3.57
N PRO A 69 0.97 -7.70 -4.18
CA PRO A 69 0.93 -7.86 -5.63
C PRO A 69 -0.40 -7.42 -6.23
N ILE A 70 -0.38 -6.89 -7.46
CA ILE A 70 -1.60 -6.38 -8.12
C ILE A 70 -2.69 -7.44 -8.25
N GLU A 71 -2.36 -8.73 -8.43
CA GLU A 71 -3.35 -9.79 -8.50
C GLU A 71 -4.10 -10.01 -7.17
N VAL A 72 -3.42 -9.82 -6.04
CA VAL A 72 -4.04 -9.85 -4.70
C VAL A 72 -4.94 -8.61 -4.53
N VAL A 73 -4.46 -7.44 -4.97
CA VAL A 73 -5.26 -6.20 -4.96
C VAL A 73 -6.54 -6.38 -5.78
N ARG A 74 -6.46 -6.92 -7.00
CA ARG A 74 -7.62 -7.19 -7.87
C ARG A 74 -8.60 -8.16 -7.23
N ALA A 75 -8.12 -9.21 -6.57
CA ALA A 75 -8.98 -10.20 -5.93
C ALA A 75 -9.80 -9.63 -4.74
N HIS A 76 -9.31 -8.57 -4.10
CA HIS A 76 -9.92 -8.03 -2.87
C HIS A 76 -10.50 -6.62 -3.00
N ALA A 77 -10.19 -5.88 -4.06
CA ALA A 77 -10.71 -4.53 -4.27
C ALA A 77 -12.09 -4.58 -4.96
N VAL A 78 -13.00 -3.70 -4.53
CA VAL A 78 -14.38 -3.67 -5.03
C VAL A 78 -14.58 -2.41 -5.85
N TYR A 79 -14.99 -2.55 -7.11
CA TYR A 79 -15.34 -1.41 -7.94
C TYR A 79 -16.55 -0.65 -7.36
N ARG A 80 -16.47 0.68 -7.36
CA ARG A 80 -17.52 1.58 -6.92
C ARG A 80 -17.70 2.68 -7.95
N GLU A 81 -18.87 2.72 -8.58
CA GLU A 81 -19.22 3.67 -9.64
C GLU A 81 -19.10 5.13 -9.17
N HIS A 82 -19.62 5.46 -7.98
CA HIS A 82 -19.62 6.83 -7.45
C HIS A 82 -18.22 7.48 -7.37
N VAL A 83 -17.17 6.70 -7.15
CA VAL A 83 -15.78 7.19 -7.09
C VAL A 83 -14.97 6.88 -8.35
N ASN A 84 -15.60 6.20 -9.31
CA ASN A 84 -15.02 5.62 -10.51
C ASN A 84 -13.66 4.96 -10.24
N GLY A 85 -13.68 3.94 -9.38
CA GLY A 85 -12.47 3.23 -8.98
C GLY A 85 -12.74 2.08 -8.02
N HIS A 86 -11.69 1.33 -7.74
CA HIS A 86 -11.73 0.18 -6.85
C HIS A 86 -11.37 0.61 -5.43
N ILE A 87 -12.23 0.25 -4.48
CA ILE A 87 -12.01 0.47 -3.05
C ILE A 87 -11.39 -0.78 -2.44
N LEU A 88 -10.25 -0.61 -1.78
CA LEU A 88 -9.58 -1.64 -1.01
C LEU A 88 -9.51 -1.21 0.46
N HIS A 89 -9.76 -2.16 1.37
CA HIS A 89 -9.48 -1.97 2.80
C HIS A 89 -8.24 -2.77 3.16
N ALA A 90 -7.21 -2.11 3.71
CA ALA A 90 -5.96 -2.74 4.12
C ALA A 90 -6.12 -3.49 5.45
N ARG A 91 -6.85 -4.61 5.44
CA ARG A 91 -7.12 -5.49 6.59
C ARG A 91 -7.62 -6.87 6.15
N GLY A 92 -7.55 -7.85 7.04
CA GLY A 92 -8.16 -9.16 6.81
C GLY A 92 -7.50 -9.89 5.64
N ALA A 93 -8.31 -10.50 4.76
CA ALA A 93 -7.85 -11.41 3.72
C ALA A 93 -6.73 -10.84 2.83
N VAL A 94 -6.80 -9.57 2.44
CA VAL A 94 -5.75 -8.96 1.60
C VAL A 94 -4.37 -8.93 2.28
N LEU A 95 -4.32 -8.76 3.61
CA LEU A 95 -3.06 -8.76 4.37
C LEU A 95 -2.66 -10.17 4.83
N ALA A 96 -3.61 -11.11 4.82
CA ALA A 96 -3.40 -12.51 5.22
C ALA A 96 -3.09 -13.43 4.02
N ASP A 97 -3.23 -12.94 2.77
CA ASP A 97 -2.78 -13.66 1.58
C ASP A 97 -1.26 -13.87 1.66
N ASP A 98 -0.79 -15.10 1.45
CA ASP A 98 0.63 -15.47 1.61
C ASP A 98 1.56 -14.70 0.66
N ARG A 99 1.02 -14.11 -0.41
CA ARG A 99 1.78 -13.26 -1.34
C ARG A 99 1.93 -11.82 -0.84
N SER A 100 1.11 -11.40 0.12
CA SER A 100 1.25 -10.10 0.78
C SER A 100 2.38 -10.14 1.79
N THR A 101 3.39 -9.29 1.57
CA THR A 101 4.57 -9.25 2.44
C THR A 101 4.51 -8.04 3.36
N ARG A 102 4.61 -8.26 4.67
CA ARG A 102 4.85 -7.17 5.62
C ARG A 102 6.30 -6.72 5.50
N ILE A 103 6.51 -5.47 5.09
CA ILE A 103 7.83 -4.83 5.09
C ILE A 103 8.15 -4.50 6.55
N ARG A 104 9.15 -5.18 7.10
CA ARG A 104 9.70 -4.85 8.42
C ARG A 104 10.78 -3.80 8.25
N SER A 105 10.76 -2.75 9.07
CA SER A 105 11.95 -1.93 9.27
C SER A 105 13.03 -2.82 9.90
N LEU A 106 14.25 -2.72 9.38
CA LEU A 106 15.44 -3.08 10.15
C LEU A 106 15.62 -1.95 11.16
N GLU A 107 14.95 -2.03 12.31
CA GLU A 107 15.39 -1.20 13.42
C GLU A 107 16.72 -1.76 13.88
N SER A 108 17.78 -0.95 13.77
CA SER A 108 19.10 -1.29 14.28
C SER A 108 18.97 -1.74 15.73
N ALA A 109 19.52 -2.93 16.01
CA ALA A 109 19.93 -3.30 17.35
C ALA A 109 20.77 -2.15 17.93
N ASN A 110 20.23 -1.46 18.93
CA ASN A 110 20.96 -0.68 19.92
C ASN A 110 20.00 -0.41 21.08
N GLN A 111 19.73 -1.48 21.83
CA GLN A 111 19.63 -1.39 23.27
C GLN A 111 20.86 -2.11 23.82
N ASP A 112 21.47 -1.49 24.82
CA ASP A 112 22.61 -1.93 25.63
C ASP A 112 24.00 -1.67 25.03
N VAL A 113 24.63 -0.55 25.44
CA VAL A 113 25.83 -0.58 26.31
C VAL A 113 25.90 0.74 27.12
N ASP A 114 25.86 0.58 28.45
CA ASP A 114 26.17 1.47 29.60
C ASP A 114 25.53 2.88 29.72
#